data_AF-A0A7X7NW81-F1
#
_entry.id   AF-A0A7X7NW81-F1
#
_cell.length_a   1.000
_cell.length_b   1.000
_cell.length_c   1.000
_cell.angle_alpha   90.00
_cell.angle_beta   90.00
_cell.angle_gamma   90.00
#
_symmetry.space_group_name_H-M   'P 1'
#
loop_
_entity.id
_entity.type
_entity.pdbx_description
1 polymer ?
#
loop_
_entity_poly.entity_id
_entity_poly.type
_entity_poly.pdbx_seq_one_letter_code
_entity_poly.pdbx_strand_id
1 'polypeptide(L)'
;MKDFDEKEKTNEPYEDFKDLFPEKALEEQQKEQENAFRKKMLPRYIISLPVYFIGQIILSTIIVVLLMLIPNTMVKVSPEESVIIDVVTDSDGIAFIKKEVYNNFSDKYGKYLETANFNLEYLAIVNAYNYEVFKKDWLIEDENQNLIVNPEVMMEFINGNRTKWDEKRLINLYITSEEYGARLAWIPDYSKLNYTEHSKPTDDLSPGAKNVSQFLIYVALTLAIVPLLLPNLKEDFKAFKNKDTTVMIGVLAGFGFMFGAAIAANAVQNLLGLIFQIPGGEAINQLSIELLLKSPGAPLMILSSIILAPIVEELIFRKVIFELARNKWVALSISSLAFGLVHVSNELFSLTGFGHFLYVFVPYLLLGAGFSATYIVYKRNVITTIGAHMLWNIFAVVASFLQI
;
A
#
# COMPACT_ATOMS: atom_id res chain seq x y z
N MET A 1 -13.09 78.17 -37.58
CA MET A 1 -12.65 77.58 -36.29
C MET A 1 -13.84 77.52 -35.36
N LYS A 2 -14.48 76.35 -35.28
CA LYS A 2 -15.37 75.96 -34.19
C LYS A 2 -15.10 74.47 -33.97
N ASP A 3 -14.66 74.18 -32.75
CA ASP A 3 -14.13 72.89 -32.30
C ASP A 3 -15.18 71.77 -32.41
N PHE A 4 -14.69 70.60 -32.83
CA PHE A 4 -15.33 69.31 -32.66
C PHE A 4 -15.16 68.87 -31.21
N ASP A 5 -16.26 68.60 -30.51
CA ASP A 5 -16.24 67.96 -29.21
C ASP A 5 -16.54 66.46 -29.42
N GLU A 6 -15.46 65.67 -29.44
CA GLU A 6 -15.49 64.20 -29.49
C GLU A 6 -16.01 63.65 -28.15
N LYS A 7 -17.25 63.16 -28.16
CA LYS A 7 -17.71 62.13 -27.23
C LYS A 7 -18.27 60.96 -28.02
N GLU A 8 -17.40 60.26 -28.74
CA GLU A 8 -17.67 58.88 -29.13
C GLU A 8 -17.66 58.02 -27.87
N LYS A 9 -18.87 57.71 -27.38
CA LYS A 9 -19.07 56.57 -26.49
C LYS A 9 -18.65 55.33 -27.27
N THR A 10 -17.51 54.76 -26.90
CA THR A 10 -17.13 53.39 -27.24
C THR A 10 -18.05 52.43 -26.48
N ASN A 11 -19.32 52.35 -26.88
CA ASN A 11 -20.14 51.20 -26.54
C ASN A 11 -19.64 50.08 -27.46
N GLU A 12 -18.93 49.11 -26.89
CA GLU A 12 -18.65 47.87 -27.60
C GLU A 12 -20.00 47.28 -28.08
N PRO A 13 -20.16 46.97 -29.37
CA PRO A 13 -21.46 46.63 -29.98
C PRO A 13 -22.04 45.27 -29.52
N TYR A 14 -21.51 44.69 -28.44
CA TYR A 14 -21.81 43.36 -27.95
C TYR A 14 -22.35 43.33 -26.50
N GLU A 15 -22.41 44.46 -25.77
CA GLU A 15 -23.00 44.46 -24.42
C GLU A 15 -24.50 44.14 -24.42
N ASP A 16 -25.25 44.64 -25.42
CA ASP A 16 -26.71 44.45 -25.54
C ASP A 16 -27.16 43.00 -25.79
N PHE A 17 -26.24 42.07 -26.09
CA PHE A 17 -26.55 40.65 -26.32
C PHE A 17 -26.37 39.76 -25.08
N LYS A 18 -25.77 40.26 -23.99
CA LYS A 18 -25.66 39.50 -22.73
C LYS A 18 -27.02 39.23 -22.09
N ASP A 19 -27.96 40.16 -22.23
CA ASP A 19 -29.32 40.05 -21.71
C ASP A 19 -30.22 39.10 -22.53
N LEU A 20 -29.82 38.74 -23.75
CA LEU A 20 -30.56 37.82 -24.63
C LEU A 20 -30.30 36.33 -24.31
N PHE A 21 -29.25 36.02 -23.55
CA PHE A 21 -28.90 34.65 -23.14
C PHE A 21 -28.40 34.61 -21.68
N PRO A 22 -29.30 34.84 -20.70
CA PRO A 22 -28.93 34.95 -19.28
C PRO A 22 -28.20 33.72 -18.75
N GLU A 23 -28.49 32.52 -19.27
CA GLU A 23 -27.78 31.28 -18.90
C GLU A 23 -26.29 31.32 -19.28
N LYS A 24 -25.96 31.83 -20.48
CA LYS A 24 -24.57 31.92 -20.96
C LYS A 24 -23.76 32.95 -20.17
N ALA A 25 -24.38 34.09 -19.85
CA ALA A 25 -23.77 35.10 -18.99
C ALA A 25 -23.53 34.57 -17.56
N LEU A 26 -24.45 33.76 -17.03
CA LEU A 26 -24.31 33.12 -15.72
C LEU A 26 -23.16 32.09 -15.71
N GLU A 27 -23.06 31.27 -16.76
CA GLU A 27 -21.95 30.31 -16.93
C GLU A 27 -20.58 30.99 -17.04
N GLU A 28 -20.50 32.10 -17.76
CA GLU A 28 -19.26 32.89 -17.88
C GLU A 28 -18.86 33.48 -16.53
N GLN A 29 -19.80 34.05 -15.77
CA GLN A 29 -19.54 34.55 -14.43
C GLN A 29 -19.10 33.44 -13.46
N GLN A 30 -19.71 32.25 -13.52
CA GLN A 30 -19.30 31.11 -12.71
C GLN A 30 -17.87 30.67 -13.05
N LYS A 31 -17.52 30.57 -14.34
CA LYS A 31 -16.16 30.25 -14.79
C LYS A 31 -15.14 31.29 -14.34
N GLU A 32 -15.47 32.57 -14.37
CA GLU A 32 -14.59 33.62 -13.87
C GLU A 32 -14.35 33.50 -12.36
N GLN A 33 -15.39 33.23 -11.58
CA GLN A 33 -15.28 33.02 -10.14
C GLN A 33 -14.44 31.78 -9.80
N GLU A 34 -14.65 30.66 -10.50
CA GLU A 34 -13.85 29.45 -10.37
C GLU A 34 -12.37 29.71 -10.69
N ASN A 35 -12.10 30.42 -11.80
CA ASN A 35 -10.74 30.78 -12.20
C ASN A 35 -10.05 31.71 -11.18
N ALA A 36 -10.78 32.70 -10.65
CA ALA A 36 -10.27 33.59 -9.62
C ALA A 36 -9.95 32.83 -8.33
N PHE A 37 -10.85 31.93 -7.91
CA PHE A 37 -10.63 31.06 -6.76
C PHE A 37 -9.42 30.15 -6.96
N ARG A 38 -9.29 29.50 -8.12
CA ARG A 38 -8.15 28.65 -8.47
C ARG A 38 -6.83 29.43 -8.43
N LYS A 39 -6.79 30.64 -9.00
CA LYS A 39 -5.60 31.51 -8.97
C LYS A 39 -5.19 31.88 -7.54
N LYS A 40 -6.16 32.16 -6.67
CA LYS A 40 -5.94 32.43 -5.24
C LYS A 40 -5.40 31.21 -4.49
N MET A 41 -5.84 30.01 -4.87
CA MET A 41 -5.44 28.76 -4.21
C MET A 41 -4.13 28.17 -4.73
N LEU A 42 -3.66 28.59 -5.92
CA LEU A 42 -2.48 28.03 -6.57
C LEU A 42 -1.22 27.92 -5.67
N PRO A 43 -0.82 28.94 -4.89
CA PRO A 43 0.34 28.81 -4.00
C PRO A 43 0.14 27.72 -2.94
N ARG A 44 -1.09 27.55 -2.43
CA ARG A 44 -1.41 26.54 -1.42
C ARG A 44 -1.34 25.13 -1.99
N TYR A 45 -1.78 24.94 -3.24
CA TYR A 45 -1.62 23.68 -3.97
C TYR A 45 -0.14 23.32 -4.12
N ILE A 46 0.68 24.28 -4.55
CA ILE A 46 2.12 24.06 -4.74
C ILE A 46 2.80 23.71 -3.41
N ILE A 47 2.45 24.38 -2.31
CA ILE A 47 3.02 24.11 -0.97
C ILE A 47 2.54 22.75 -0.42
N SER A 48 1.30 22.36 -0.70
CA SER A 48 0.72 21.13 -0.14
C SER A 48 1.41 19.84 -0.63
N LEU A 49 1.94 19.82 -1.85
CA LEU A 49 2.65 18.67 -2.41
C LEU A 49 3.92 18.29 -1.61
N PRO A 50 4.92 19.18 -1.43
CA PRO A 50 6.09 18.85 -0.63
C PRO A 50 5.74 18.63 0.85
N VAL A 51 4.74 19.35 1.40
CA VAL A 51 4.28 19.09 2.78
C VAL A 51 3.78 17.66 2.93
N TYR A 52 3.09 17.11 1.93
CA TYR A 52 2.69 15.71 1.94
C TYR A 52 3.89 14.77 1.72
N PHE A 53 4.54 14.83 0.55
CA PHE A 53 5.55 13.83 0.16
C PHE A 53 6.83 13.89 1.01
N ILE A 54 7.36 15.10 1.26
CA ILE A 54 8.58 15.27 2.05
C ILE A 54 8.24 15.24 3.53
N GLY A 55 7.12 15.86 3.93
CA GLY A 55 6.69 15.87 5.32
C GLY A 55 6.44 14.48 5.86
N GLN A 56 5.87 13.55 5.08
CA GLN A 56 5.69 12.16 5.49
C GLN A 56 7.01 11.47 5.82
N ILE A 57 8.06 11.65 5.00
CA ILE A 57 9.38 11.06 5.23
C ILE A 57 10.03 11.65 6.50
N ILE A 58 10.01 12.97 6.64
CA ILE A 58 10.57 13.68 7.79
C ILE A 58 9.84 13.28 9.08
N LEU A 59 8.50 13.32 9.08
CA LEU A 59 7.68 12.98 10.22
C LEU A 59 7.88 11.52 10.62
N SER A 60 7.88 10.59 9.65
CA SER A 60 8.14 9.17 9.91
C SER A 60 9.48 8.97 10.61
N THR A 61 10.54 9.61 10.10
CA THR A 61 11.89 9.51 10.68
C THR A 61 11.92 10.05 12.11
N ILE A 62 11.40 11.25 12.33
CA ILE A 62 11.40 11.89 13.66
C ILE A 62 10.57 11.07 14.65
N ILE A 63 9.37 10.65 14.26
CA ILE A 63 8.45 9.92 15.16
C ILE A 63 9.03 8.55 15.51
N VAL A 64 9.59 7.81 14.55
CA VAL A 64 10.23 6.52 14.82
C VAL A 64 11.40 6.69 15.80
N VAL A 65 12.27 7.67 15.59
CA VAL A 65 13.38 7.97 16.51
C VAL A 65 12.87 8.32 17.91
N LEU A 66 11.81 9.13 18.02
CA LEU A 66 11.21 9.46 19.31
C LEU A 66 10.61 8.24 20.00
N LEU A 67 9.93 7.37 19.26
CA LEU A 67 9.35 6.14 19.81
C LEU A 67 10.44 5.19 20.33
N MET A 68 11.58 5.08 19.65
CA MET A 68 12.72 4.27 20.10
C MET A 68 13.26 4.70 21.47
N LEU A 69 13.03 5.95 21.89
CA LEU A 69 13.45 6.46 23.21
C LEU A 69 12.45 6.13 24.33
N ILE A 70 11.26 5.61 24.01
CA ILE A 70 10.21 5.31 24.99
C ILE A 70 10.31 3.83 25.39
N PRO A 71 10.30 3.48 26.69
CA PRO A 71 10.29 2.09 27.11
C PRO A 71 9.08 1.32 26.56
N ASN A 72 9.28 0.03 26.25
CA ASN A 72 8.25 -0.90 25.75
C ASN A 72 7.70 -0.60 24.34
N THR A 73 8.23 0.37 23.61
CA THR A 73 7.86 0.57 22.19
C THR A 73 8.63 -0.37 21.27
N MET A 74 9.84 -0.77 21.66
CA MET A 74 10.69 -1.71 20.95
C MET A 74 10.47 -3.13 21.45
N VAL A 75 10.46 -4.09 20.53
CA VAL A 75 10.43 -5.53 20.80
C VAL A 75 11.67 -6.18 20.20
N LYS A 76 12.17 -7.21 20.88
CA LYS A 76 13.24 -8.06 20.35
C LYS A 76 12.64 -9.14 19.48
N VAL A 77 13.10 -9.22 18.25
CA VAL A 77 12.82 -10.31 17.32
C VAL A 77 13.97 -11.30 17.44
N SER A 78 13.67 -12.57 17.79
CA SER A 78 14.72 -13.58 17.91
C SER A 78 15.24 -13.99 16.52
N PRO A 79 16.47 -14.53 16.41
CA PRO A 79 16.97 -15.06 15.14
C PRO A 79 16.06 -16.08 14.47
N GLU A 80 15.40 -16.95 15.26
CA GLU A 80 14.44 -17.91 14.74
C GLU A 80 13.16 -17.24 14.21
N GLU A 81 12.65 -16.22 14.90
CA GLU A 81 11.52 -15.44 14.41
C GLU A 81 11.88 -14.69 13.13
N SER A 82 13.10 -14.14 13.02
CA SER A 82 13.58 -13.51 11.78
C SER A 82 13.63 -14.49 10.61
N VAL A 83 14.13 -15.72 10.83
CA VAL A 83 14.11 -16.78 9.80
C VAL A 83 12.68 -17.09 9.36
N ILE A 84 11.74 -17.19 10.30
CA ILE A 84 10.32 -17.44 9.99
C ILE A 84 9.74 -16.27 9.19
N ILE A 85 9.97 -15.03 9.62
CA ILE A 85 9.51 -13.82 8.92
C ILE A 85 10.07 -13.81 7.49
N ASP A 86 11.36 -14.08 7.32
CA ASP A 86 11.99 -14.12 6.02
C ASP A 86 11.33 -15.14 5.09
N VAL A 87 11.05 -16.37 5.55
CA VAL A 87 10.33 -17.37 4.74
C VAL A 87 8.88 -16.95 4.46
N VAL A 88 8.20 -16.25 5.38
CA VAL A 88 6.86 -15.69 5.12
C VAL A 88 6.91 -14.58 4.06
N THR A 89 7.99 -13.82 4.02
CA THR A 89 8.14 -12.67 3.11
C THR A 89 8.79 -13.01 1.79
N ASP A 90 9.57 -14.08 1.75
CA ASP A 90 10.24 -14.56 0.55
C ASP A 90 9.57 -15.84 0.09
N SER A 91 8.86 -15.72 -1.03
CA SER A 91 8.21 -16.86 -1.67
C SER A 91 9.19 -17.89 -2.21
N ASP A 92 10.47 -17.53 -2.38
CA ASP A 92 11.54 -18.45 -2.77
C ASP A 92 12.37 -18.93 -1.56
N GLY A 93 11.92 -18.59 -0.35
CA GLY A 93 12.56 -18.95 0.91
C GLY A 93 12.29 -20.39 1.35
N ILE A 94 13.31 -21.02 1.92
CA ILE A 94 13.21 -22.25 2.71
C ILE A 94 14.01 -22.10 4.00
N ALA A 95 13.51 -22.69 5.08
CA ALA A 95 14.29 -22.89 6.30
C ALA A 95 14.08 -24.28 6.88
N PHE A 96 15.09 -24.76 7.60
CA PHE A 96 15.00 -25.99 8.39
C PHE A 96 15.05 -25.62 9.86
N ILE A 97 13.93 -25.78 10.56
CA ILE A 97 13.71 -25.27 11.90
C ILE A 97 13.30 -26.39 12.85
N LYS A 98 13.79 -26.36 14.09
CA LYS A 98 13.37 -27.31 15.12
C LYS A 98 11.86 -27.24 15.34
N LYS A 99 11.21 -28.40 15.49
CA LYS A 99 9.76 -28.53 15.71
C LYS A 99 9.29 -27.71 16.92
N GLU A 100 10.03 -27.80 18.02
CA GLU A 100 9.72 -27.06 19.25
C GLU A 100 9.74 -25.54 19.05
N VAL A 101 10.67 -25.04 18.23
CA VAL A 101 10.79 -23.62 17.92
C VAL A 101 9.65 -23.18 17.04
N TYR A 102 9.36 -23.91 15.95
CA TYR A 102 8.24 -23.60 15.07
C TYR A 102 6.90 -23.55 15.83
N ASN A 103 6.67 -24.47 16.76
CA ASN A 103 5.43 -24.51 17.54
C ASN A 103 5.18 -23.21 18.30
N ASN A 104 6.23 -22.53 18.81
CA ASN A 104 6.11 -21.23 19.50
C ASN A 104 5.59 -20.11 18.60
N PHE A 105 5.73 -20.25 17.28
CA PHE A 105 5.44 -19.23 16.28
C PHE A 105 4.28 -19.62 15.35
N SER A 106 3.84 -20.88 15.39
CA SER A 106 2.82 -21.46 14.50
C SER A 106 1.49 -20.72 14.55
N ASP A 107 1.02 -20.30 15.73
CA ASP A 107 -0.21 -19.51 15.88
C ASP A 107 -0.14 -18.14 15.18
N LYS A 108 1.06 -17.57 15.07
CA LYS A 108 1.30 -16.24 14.50
C LYS A 108 1.55 -16.30 12.99
N TYR A 109 2.35 -17.26 12.54
CA TYR A 109 2.86 -17.31 11.15
C TYR A 109 2.42 -18.54 10.36
N GLY A 110 1.90 -19.57 11.02
CA GLY A 110 1.66 -20.89 10.42
C GLY A 110 0.75 -20.86 9.20
N LYS A 111 -0.23 -19.96 9.14
CA LYS A 111 -1.12 -19.83 7.99
C LYS A 111 -0.46 -19.30 6.70
N TYR A 112 0.73 -18.74 6.79
CA TYR A 112 1.51 -18.25 5.64
C TYR A 112 2.60 -19.25 5.23
N LEU A 113 2.69 -20.37 5.94
CA LEU A 113 3.76 -21.35 5.80
C LEU A 113 3.18 -22.73 5.55
N GLU A 114 3.90 -23.50 4.76
CA GLU A 114 3.67 -24.92 4.63
C GLU A 114 4.87 -25.68 5.19
N THR A 115 4.62 -26.85 5.77
CA THR A 115 5.64 -27.60 6.51
C THR A 115 5.74 -29.04 6.03
N ALA A 116 6.95 -29.60 6.10
CA ALA A 116 7.19 -31.02 5.90
C ALA A 116 8.19 -31.54 6.94
N ASN A 117 8.01 -32.79 7.36
CA ASN A 117 8.98 -33.41 8.27
C ASN A 117 10.31 -33.61 7.55
N PHE A 118 11.38 -33.03 8.10
CA PHE A 118 12.74 -33.28 7.63
C PHE A 118 13.37 -34.46 8.38
N ASN A 119 13.29 -34.45 9.70
CA ASN A 119 13.66 -35.57 10.56
C ASN A 119 12.85 -35.54 11.86
N LEU A 120 13.29 -36.27 12.89
CA LEU A 120 12.60 -36.29 14.18
C LEU A 120 12.57 -34.93 14.88
N GLU A 121 13.61 -34.12 14.72
CA GLU A 121 13.81 -32.84 15.41
C GLU A 121 13.40 -31.62 14.56
N TYR A 122 13.59 -31.67 13.23
CA TYR A 122 13.44 -30.53 12.33
C TYR A 122 12.27 -30.67 11.35
N LEU A 123 11.69 -29.53 11.01
CA LEU A 123 10.76 -29.32 9.90
C LEU A 123 11.46 -28.52 8.80
N ALA A 124 11.15 -28.83 7.55
CA ALA A 124 11.29 -27.85 6.48
C ALA A 124 10.06 -26.94 6.50
N ILE A 125 10.29 -25.63 6.43
CA ILE A 125 9.24 -24.63 6.26
C ILE A 125 9.48 -23.88 4.95
N VAL A 126 8.41 -23.69 4.20
CA VAL A 126 8.40 -22.89 2.97
C VAL A 126 7.21 -21.92 3.01
N ASN A 127 7.29 -20.87 2.21
CA ASN A 127 6.15 -20.02 1.96
C ASN A 127 4.97 -20.83 1.37
N ALA A 128 3.74 -20.59 1.83
CA ALA A 128 2.56 -21.31 1.35
C ALA A 128 2.38 -21.23 -0.17
N TYR A 129 2.80 -20.12 -0.80
CA TYR A 129 2.70 -19.95 -2.24
C TYR A 129 3.71 -20.78 -3.05
N ASN A 130 4.79 -21.25 -2.42
CA ASN A 130 5.76 -22.15 -3.05
C ASN A 130 5.42 -23.63 -2.83
N TYR A 131 4.34 -23.92 -2.11
CA TYR A 131 4.05 -25.27 -1.64
C TYR A 131 3.85 -26.28 -2.76
N GLU A 132 3.19 -25.91 -3.86
CA GLU A 132 2.97 -26.85 -4.97
C GLU A 132 4.29 -27.31 -5.60
N VAL A 133 5.26 -26.40 -5.75
CA VAL A 133 6.60 -26.74 -6.27
C VAL A 133 7.38 -27.54 -5.23
N PHE A 134 7.35 -27.11 -3.97
CA PHE A 134 7.98 -27.84 -2.87
C PHE A 134 7.44 -29.27 -2.75
N LYS A 135 6.12 -29.44 -2.73
CA LYS A 135 5.46 -30.74 -2.64
C LYS A 135 5.82 -31.66 -3.80
N LYS A 136 5.84 -31.14 -5.02
CA LYS A 136 6.14 -31.92 -6.21
C LYS A 136 7.60 -32.36 -6.29
N ASP A 137 8.52 -31.43 -6.00
CA ASP A 137 9.94 -31.61 -6.34
C ASP A 137 10.81 -31.96 -5.12
N TRP A 138 10.34 -31.75 -3.89
CA TRP A 138 11.10 -31.98 -2.66
C TRP A 138 10.51 -33.02 -1.72
N LEU A 139 9.23 -33.36 -1.86
CA LEU A 139 8.56 -34.24 -0.90
C LEU A 139 8.32 -35.63 -1.48
N ILE A 140 8.39 -36.64 -0.61
CA ILE A 140 7.98 -38.02 -0.87
C ILE A 140 7.08 -38.49 0.27
N GLU A 141 6.30 -39.54 0.02
CA GLU A 141 5.52 -40.20 1.07
C GLU A 141 6.37 -41.27 1.77
N ASP A 142 6.33 -41.27 3.11
CA ASP A 142 6.89 -42.36 3.91
C ASP A 142 5.97 -43.61 3.92
N GLU A 143 6.39 -44.67 4.62
CA GLU A 143 5.60 -45.91 4.73
C GLU A 143 4.21 -45.72 5.35
N ASN A 144 4.00 -44.62 6.09
CA ASN A 144 2.74 -44.25 6.73
C ASN A 144 1.97 -43.18 5.95
N GLN A 145 2.35 -42.90 4.69
CA GLN A 145 1.76 -41.87 3.83
C GLN A 145 1.93 -40.44 4.36
N ASN A 146 2.90 -40.18 5.24
CA ASN A 146 3.24 -38.82 5.63
C ASN A 146 4.19 -38.20 4.59
N LEU A 147 3.96 -36.93 4.27
CA LEU A 147 4.90 -36.16 3.44
C LEU A 147 6.16 -35.84 4.24
N ILE A 148 7.29 -36.30 3.72
CA ILE A 148 8.63 -36.05 4.26
C ILE A 148 9.53 -35.45 3.19
N VAL A 149 10.57 -34.73 3.60
CA VAL A 149 11.58 -34.21 2.67
C VAL A 149 12.36 -35.38 2.06
N ASN A 150 12.45 -35.41 0.73
CA ASN A 150 13.20 -36.41 -0.02
C ASN A 150 14.71 -36.31 0.30
N PRO A 151 15.33 -37.36 0.88
CA PRO A 151 16.75 -37.36 1.21
C PRO A 151 17.67 -37.12 0.00
N GLU A 152 17.31 -37.61 -1.19
CA GLU A 152 18.12 -37.45 -2.41
C GLU A 152 18.16 -35.98 -2.84
N VAL A 153 16.99 -35.32 -2.87
CA VAL A 153 16.85 -33.90 -3.19
C VAL A 153 17.58 -33.04 -2.16
N MET A 154 17.49 -33.40 -0.87
CA MET A 154 18.24 -32.71 0.18
C MET A 154 19.76 -32.81 -0.04
N MET A 155 20.26 -33.99 -0.44
CA MET A 155 21.68 -34.17 -0.73
C MET A 155 22.12 -33.37 -1.96
N GLU A 156 21.30 -33.27 -3.00
CA GLU A 156 21.56 -32.38 -4.13
C GLU A 156 21.65 -30.91 -3.69
N PHE A 157 20.70 -30.47 -2.85
CA PHE A 157 20.65 -29.12 -2.33
C PHE A 157 21.90 -28.79 -1.50
N ILE A 158 22.20 -29.58 -0.46
CA ILE A 158 23.34 -29.36 0.44
C ILE A 158 24.68 -29.34 -0.30
N ASN A 159 24.82 -30.14 -1.36
CA ASN A 159 26.04 -30.18 -2.17
C ASN A 159 26.16 -28.99 -3.15
N GLY A 160 25.15 -28.12 -3.24
CA GLY A 160 25.09 -27.00 -4.18
C GLY A 160 24.74 -27.42 -5.61
N ASN A 161 24.27 -28.65 -5.82
CA ASN A 161 23.85 -29.14 -7.14
C ASN A 161 22.44 -28.67 -7.51
N ARG A 162 21.59 -28.43 -6.49
CA ARG A 162 20.26 -27.84 -6.63
C ARG A 162 20.28 -26.45 -6.02
N THR A 163 20.26 -25.41 -6.86
CA THR A 163 20.30 -24.00 -6.42
C THR A 163 19.03 -23.23 -6.76
N LYS A 164 18.07 -23.89 -7.41
CA LYS A 164 16.82 -23.28 -7.87
C LYS A 164 15.63 -24.19 -7.60
N TRP A 165 14.48 -23.57 -7.37
CA TRP A 165 13.18 -24.25 -7.28
C TRP A 165 12.75 -24.78 -8.66
N ASP A 166 12.98 -23.97 -9.69
CA ASP A 166 12.68 -24.25 -11.09
C ASP A 166 13.76 -23.66 -12.01
N GLU A 167 13.50 -23.46 -13.29
CA GLU A 167 14.52 -22.93 -14.22
C GLU A 167 15.04 -21.53 -13.85
N LYS A 168 14.27 -20.74 -13.10
CA LYS A 168 14.53 -19.31 -12.88
C LYS A 168 14.71 -18.91 -11.42
N ARG A 169 13.88 -19.45 -10.50
CA ARG A 169 13.83 -18.98 -9.10
C ARG A 169 14.92 -19.61 -8.24
N LEU A 170 15.83 -18.80 -7.72
CA LEU A 170 16.88 -19.26 -6.80
C LEU A 170 16.27 -19.70 -5.47
N ILE A 171 16.84 -20.73 -4.85
CA ILE A 171 16.46 -21.10 -3.48
C ILE A 171 17.19 -20.18 -2.52
N ASN A 172 16.45 -19.48 -1.68
CA ASN A 172 17.00 -18.66 -0.60
C ASN A 172 16.90 -19.43 0.71
N LEU A 173 18.04 -19.81 1.28
CA LEU A 173 18.09 -20.54 2.54
C LEU A 173 18.20 -19.57 3.72
N TYR A 174 17.25 -19.63 4.64
CA TYR A 174 17.30 -18.82 5.86
C TYR A 174 17.72 -19.67 7.05
N ILE A 175 18.77 -19.23 7.74
CA ILE A 175 19.35 -19.95 8.87
C ILE A 175 19.65 -19.04 10.05
N THR A 176 19.89 -19.66 11.19
CA THR A 176 20.48 -19.01 12.36
C THR A 176 21.94 -19.38 12.56
N SER A 177 22.61 -18.72 13.52
CA SER A 177 23.85 -19.23 14.11
C SER A 177 23.60 -20.53 14.89
N GLU A 178 24.68 -21.25 15.22
CA GLU A 178 24.65 -22.60 15.81
C GLU A 178 23.92 -22.71 17.16
N GLU A 179 23.80 -21.60 17.88
CA GLU A 179 23.16 -21.53 19.20
C GLU A 179 21.62 -21.48 19.16
N TYR A 180 21.03 -21.34 17.97
CA TYR A 180 19.59 -21.18 17.76
C TYR A 180 18.98 -22.32 16.93
N GLY A 181 17.65 -22.38 16.89
CA GLY A 181 16.91 -23.54 16.38
C GLY A 181 16.73 -23.69 14.88
N ALA A 182 17.37 -22.88 14.02
CA ALA A 182 17.19 -22.96 12.56
C ALA A 182 18.52 -23.12 11.81
N ARG A 183 19.41 -23.97 12.35
CA ARG A 183 20.64 -24.39 11.67
C ARG A 183 20.77 -25.91 11.70
N LEU A 184 21.08 -26.50 10.56
CA LEU A 184 21.42 -27.93 10.45
C LEU A 184 22.92 -28.10 10.65
N ALA A 185 23.32 -28.63 11.81
CA ALA A 185 24.73 -28.74 12.22
C ALA A 185 25.59 -29.65 11.32
N TRP A 186 24.97 -30.54 10.56
CA TRP A 186 25.64 -31.54 9.72
C TRP A 186 25.78 -31.10 8.25
N ILE A 187 25.31 -29.90 7.88
CA ILE A 187 25.64 -29.29 6.59
C ILE A 187 27.12 -28.85 6.65
N PRO A 188 28.00 -29.45 5.81
CA PRO A 188 29.44 -29.26 5.96
C PRO A 188 29.92 -27.89 5.48
N ASP A 189 29.22 -27.27 4.53
CA ASP A 189 29.63 -26.03 3.90
C ASP A 189 28.43 -25.27 3.32
N TYR A 190 27.96 -24.26 4.05
CA TYR A 190 26.87 -23.37 3.62
C TYR A 190 27.29 -22.43 2.48
N SER A 191 28.59 -22.24 2.20
CA SER A 191 29.05 -21.31 1.15
C SER A 191 28.66 -21.73 -0.26
N LYS A 192 28.25 -22.98 -0.43
CA LYS A 192 27.70 -23.54 -1.68
C LYS A 192 26.24 -23.18 -1.91
N LEU A 193 25.58 -22.63 -0.89
CA LEU A 193 24.16 -22.31 -0.87
C LEU A 193 23.98 -20.80 -0.91
N ASN A 194 22.88 -20.35 -1.50
CA ASN A 194 22.45 -18.97 -1.38
C ASN A 194 21.70 -18.83 -0.04
N TYR A 195 22.36 -18.31 0.98
CA TYR A 195 21.81 -18.26 2.33
C TYR A 195 21.90 -16.88 2.98
N THR A 196 20.96 -16.61 3.88
CA THR A 196 20.98 -15.46 4.80
C THR A 196 20.98 -15.99 6.22
N GLU A 197 21.92 -15.51 7.03
CA GLU A 197 22.09 -15.93 8.43
C GLU A 197 21.69 -14.82 9.41
N HIS A 198 20.85 -15.18 10.38
CA HIS A 198 20.56 -14.36 11.55
C HIS A 198 21.31 -14.89 12.77
N SER A 199 22.27 -14.10 13.27
CA SER A 199 23.15 -14.52 14.37
C SER A 199 22.83 -13.85 15.71
N LYS A 200 21.94 -12.85 15.74
CA LYS A 200 21.59 -12.13 16.96
C LYS A 200 20.19 -11.55 16.88
N PRO A 201 19.51 -11.37 18.03
CA PRO A 201 18.24 -10.67 18.06
C PRO A 201 18.35 -9.27 17.46
N THR A 202 17.29 -8.85 16.78
CA THR A 202 17.13 -7.49 16.25
C THR A 202 16.06 -6.75 17.04
N ASP A 203 16.18 -5.42 17.10
CA ASP A 203 15.15 -4.57 17.69
C ASP A 203 14.23 -4.05 16.58
N ASP A 204 12.92 -4.20 16.76
CA ASP A 204 11.90 -3.62 15.88
C ASP A 204 10.88 -2.85 16.72
N LEU A 205 10.15 -1.94 16.10
CA LEU A 205 8.98 -1.33 16.73
C LEU A 205 7.92 -2.40 16.95
N SER A 206 7.38 -2.46 18.16
CA SER A 206 6.19 -3.24 18.46
C SER A 206 5.05 -2.87 17.49
N PRO A 207 4.15 -3.80 17.14
CA PRO A 207 2.99 -3.49 16.31
C PRO A 207 2.14 -2.33 16.88
N GLY A 208 2.04 -2.22 18.20
CA GLY A 208 1.39 -1.09 18.87
C GLY A 208 2.11 0.24 18.62
N ALA A 209 3.44 0.27 18.70
CA ALA A 209 4.22 1.47 18.40
C ALA A 209 4.15 1.85 16.91
N LYS A 210 4.09 0.88 15.98
CA LYS A 210 3.85 1.12 14.54
C LYS A 210 2.48 1.76 14.29
N ASN A 211 1.45 1.35 15.03
CA ASN A 211 0.14 2.01 14.96
C ASN A 211 0.15 3.43 15.52
N VAL A 212 0.85 3.66 16.63
CA VAL A 212 1.04 5.01 17.19
C VAL A 212 1.79 5.90 16.20
N SER A 213 2.88 5.41 15.58
CA SER A 213 3.63 6.20 14.61
C SER A 213 2.76 6.62 13.43
N GLN A 214 2.03 5.67 12.84
CA GLN A 214 1.14 5.94 11.71
C GLN A 214 0.05 6.96 12.05
N PHE A 215 -0.56 6.82 13.23
CA PHE A 215 -1.55 7.76 13.70
C PHE A 215 -0.98 9.17 13.88
N LEU A 216 0.18 9.31 14.53
CA LEU A 216 0.83 10.60 14.73
C LEU A 216 1.25 11.27 13.42
N ILE A 217 1.74 10.49 12.45
CA ILE A 217 2.07 10.98 11.10
C ILE A 217 0.82 11.58 10.45
N TYR A 218 -0.29 10.85 10.41
CA TYR A 218 -1.52 11.36 9.79
C TYR A 218 -2.17 12.49 10.56
N VAL A 219 -2.06 12.54 11.90
CA VAL A 219 -2.49 13.70 12.68
C VAL A 219 -1.69 14.93 12.25
N ALA A 220 -0.36 14.84 12.22
CA ALA A 220 0.50 15.94 11.81
C ALA A 220 0.25 16.37 10.36
N LEU A 221 0.10 15.42 9.42
CA LEU A 221 -0.25 15.72 8.03
C LEU A 221 -1.64 16.35 7.91
N THR A 222 -2.62 15.88 8.66
CA THR A 222 -3.97 16.48 8.68
C THR A 222 -3.90 17.93 9.15
N LEU A 223 -3.19 18.19 10.25
CA LEU A 223 -2.99 19.54 10.80
C LEU A 223 -2.21 20.46 9.85
N ALA A 224 -1.35 19.92 8.99
CA ALA A 224 -0.60 20.69 8.00
C ALA A 224 -1.41 20.95 6.70
N ILE A 225 -2.08 19.92 6.16
CA ILE A 225 -2.73 19.95 4.85
C ILE A 225 -4.15 20.53 4.91
N VAL A 226 -4.95 20.14 5.90
CA VAL A 226 -6.36 20.56 5.96
C VAL A 226 -6.49 22.08 6.06
N PRO A 227 -5.72 22.83 6.88
CA PRO A 227 -5.83 24.29 6.90
C PRO A 227 -5.47 24.95 5.57
N LEU A 228 -4.49 24.41 4.83
CA LEU A 228 -4.11 24.91 3.51
C LEU A 228 -5.29 24.78 2.53
N LEU A 229 -5.97 23.63 2.55
CA LEU A 229 -7.01 23.26 1.60
C LEU A 229 -8.44 23.41 2.14
N LEU A 230 -8.60 23.98 3.34
CA LEU A 230 -9.89 24.20 3.97
C LEU A 230 -10.87 25.00 3.10
N PRO A 231 -10.45 26.02 2.31
CA PRO A 231 -11.36 26.68 1.39
C PRO A 231 -11.96 25.73 0.35
N ASN A 232 -11.16 24.81 -0.22
CA ASN A 232 -11.66 23.79 -1.14
C ASN A 232 -12.63 22.84 -0.45
N LEU A 233 -12.26 22.38 0.75
CA LEU A 233 -13.09 21.45 1.50
C LEU A 233 -14.44 22.08 1.87
N LYS A 234 -14.45 23.34 2.29
CA LYS A 234 -15.69 24.09 2.57
C LYS A 234 -16.56 24.24 1.34
N GLU A 235 -15.98 24.50 0.17
CA GLU A 235 -16.73 24.62 -1.08
C GLU A 235 -17.38 23.29 -1.45
N ASP A 236 -16.60 22.21 -1.50
CA ASP A 236 -17.08 20.88 -1.86
C ASP A 236 -18.09 20.33 -0.83
N PHE A 237 -17.93 20.69 0.46
CA PHE A 237 -18.85 20.29 1.52
C PHE A 237 -20.23 20.96 1.42
N LYS A 238 -20.38 22.10 0.73
CA LYS A 238 -21.71 22.71 0.52
C LYS A 238 -22.64 21.75 -0.21
N ALA A 239 -22.15 21.07 -1.25
CA ALA A 239 -22.94 20.10 -2.01
C ALA A 239 -23.41 18.94 -1.11
N PHE A 240 -22.54 18.43 -0.25
CA PHE A 240 -22.91 17.40 0.73
C PHE A 240 -23.93 17.90 1.75
N LYS A 241 -23.70 19.08 2.34
CA LYS A 241 -24.62 19.71 3.31
C LYS A 241 -26.01 19.94 2.72
N ASN A 242 -26.06 20.30 1.44
CA ASN A 242 -27.30 20.51 0.69
C ASN A 242 -27.92 19.21 0.17
N LYS A 243 -27.39 18.04 0.56
CA LYS A 243 -27.86 16.71 0.13
C LYS A 243 -27.90 16.56 -1.39
N ASP A 244 -26.91 17.12 -2.09
CA ASP A 244 -26.76 16.93 -3.54
C ASP A 244 -26.67 15.42 -3.82
N THR A 245 -27.69 14.91 -4.50
CA THR A 245 -27.82 13.49 -4.82
C THR A 245 -26.66 12.98 -5.67
N THR A 246 -26.04 13.85 -6.48
CA THR A 246 -24.84 13.52 -7.26
C THR A 246 -23.68 13.12 -6.35
N VAL A 247 -23.47 13.84 -5.25
CA VAL A 247 -22.40 13.56 -4.28
C VAL A 247 -22.73 12.27 -3.53
N MET A 248 -23.98 12.12 -3.08
CA MET A 248 -24.40 10.91 -2.33
C MET A 248 -24.31 9.64 -3.18
N ILE A 249 -24.82 9.66 -4.40
CA ILE A 249 -24.68 8.56 -5.36
C ILE A 249 -23.21 8.36 -5.71
N GLY A 250 -22.46 9.44 -5.88
CA GLY A 250 -21.04 9.37 -6.19
C GLY A 250 -20.20 8.66 -5.14
N VAL A 251 -20.53 8.79 -3.85
CA VAL A 251 -19.87 8.04 -2.78
C VAL A 251 -20.08 6.54 -2.96
N LEU A 252 -21.33 6.11 -3.17
CA LEU A 252 -21.66 4.68 -3.33
C LEU A 252 -21.13 4.11 -4.64
N ALA A 253 -21.26 4.86 -5.73
CA ALA A 253 -20.74 4.45 -7.03
C ALA A 253 -19.21 4.45 -7.06
N GLY A 254 -18.57 5.38 -6.36
CA GLY A 254 -17.12 5.40 -6.18
C GLY A 254 -16.62 4.19 -5.39
N PHE A 255 -17.35 3.80 -4.34
CA PHE A 255 -17.10 2.52 -3.67
C PHE A 255 -17.26 1.32 -4.63
N GLY A 256 -18.29 1.34 -5.49
CA GLY A 256 -18.44 0.37 -6.59
C GLY A 256 -17.28 0.36 -7.59
N PHE A 257 -16.72 1.53 -7.94
CA PHE A 257 -15.54 1.63 -8.80
C PHE A 257 -14.32 0.97 -8.16
N MET A 258 -14.20 0.96 -6.83
CA MET A 258 -13.10 0.26 -6.15
C MET A 258 -13.17 -1.25 -6.33
N PHE A 259 -14.37 -1.85 -6.31
CA PHE A 259 -14.52 -3.27 -6.65
C PHE A 259 -14.09 -3.55 -8.10
N GLY A 260 -14.49 -2.70 -9.05
CA GLY A 260 -14.06 -2.83 -10.44
C GLY A 260 -12.54 -2.73 -10.59
N ALA A 261 -11.92 -1.77 -9.89
CA ALA A 261 -10.46 -1.60 -9.85
C ALA A 261 -9.76 -2.79 -9.19
N ALA A 262 -10.30 -3.34 -8.10
CA ALA A 262 -9.77 -4.51 -7.42
C ALA A 262 -9.85 -5.78 -8.26
N ILE A 263 -10.97 -6.00 -8.97
CA ILE A 263 -11.12 -7.12 -9.91
C ILE A 263 -10.09 -6.98 -11.05
N ALA A 264 -9.94 -5.78 -11.62
CA ALA A 264 -8.94 -5.52 -12.64
C ALA A 264 -7.51 -5.73 -12.12
N ALA A 265 -7.23 -5.29 -10.89
CA ALA A 265 -5.94 -5.49 -10.23
C ALA A 265 -5.64 -6.97 -10.04
N ASN A 266 -6.58 -7.76 -9.53
CA ASN A 266 -6.40 -9.19 -9.36
C ASN A 266 -6.14 -9.89 -10.71
N ALA A 267 -6.87 -9.52 -11.77
CA ALA A 267 -6.62 -10.06 -13.11
C ALA A 267 -5.21 -9.73 -13.62
N VAL A 268 -4.74 -8.48 -13.43
CA VAL A 268 -3.39 -8.08 -13.83
C VAL A 268 -2.32 -8.73 -12.95
N GLN A 269 -2.52 -8.81 -11.63
CA GLN A 269 -1.62 -9.52 -10.71
C GLN A 269 -1.47 -10.98 -11.09
N ASN A 270 -2.56 -11.69 -11.41
CA ASN A 270 -2.50 -13.08 -11.87
C ASN A 270 -1.69 -13.20 -13.15
N LEU A 271 -1.88 -12.29 -14.11
CA LEU A 271 -1.08 -12.26 -15.33
C LEU A 271 0.41 -11.97 -15.04
N LEU A 272 0.71 -11.01 -14.16
CA LEU A 272 2.08 -10.71 -13.73
C LEU A 272 2.70 -11.91 -13.01
N GLY A 273 1.94 -12.60 -12.16
CA GLY A 273 2.35 -13.83 -11.50
C GLY A 273 2.74 -14.92 -12.49
N LEU A 274 1.98 -15.09 -13.58
CA LEU A 274 2.32 -16.02 -14.65
C LEU A 274 3.56 -15.58 -15.46
N ILE A 275 3.65 -14.29 -15.81
CA ILE A 275 4.75 -13.74 -16.62
C ILE A 275 6.08 -13.77 -15.87
N PHE A 276 6.06 -13.32 -14.62
CA PHE A 276 7.24 -13.20 -13.76
C PHE A 276 7.46 -14.44 -12.90
N GLN A 277 6.58 -15.45 -12.99
CA GLN A 277 6.61 -16.67 -12.18
C GLN A 277 6.66 -16.34 -10.69
N ILE A 278 5.88 -15.33 -10.27
CA ILE A 278 5.78 -14.95 -8.87
C ILE A 278 4.80 -15.91 -8.21
N PRO A 279 5.24 -16.88 -7.39
CA PRO A 279 4.34 -17.57 -6.45
C PRO A 279 3.60 -16.50 -5.65
N GLY A 280 2.26 -16.55 -5.60
CA GLY A 280 1.39 -15.44 -5.17
C GLY A 280 1.93 -14.61 -4.00
N GLY A 281 1.90 -13.28 -4.10
CA GLY A 281 2.75 -12.40 -3.28
C GLY A 281 2.00 -11.48 -2.32
N GLU A 282 0.90 -11.94 -1.70
CA GLU A 282 0.11 -11.08 -0.79
C GLU A 282 0.38 -11.33 0.72
N ALA A 283 1.23 -12.31 1.06
CA ALA A 283 1.48 -12.71 2.44
C ALA A 283 2.01 -11.58 3.33
N ILE A 284 2.91 -10.72 2.83
CA ILE A 284 3.58 -9.68 3.63
C ILE A 284 2.60 -8.59 4.06
N ASN A 285 1.86 -8.03 3.10
CA ASN A 285 0.92 -6.96 3.37
C ASN A 285 -0.18 -7.45 4.31
N GLN A 286 -0.69 -8.65 4.07
CA GLN A 286 -1.72 -9.24 4.91
C GLN A 286 -1.20 -9.56 6.32
N LEU A 287 -0.02 -10.17 6.46
CA LEU A 287 0.63 -10.41 7.76
C LEU A 287 0.83 -9.11 8.53
N SER A 288 1.36 -8.09 7.86
CA SER A 288 1.62 -6.78 8.47
C SER A 288 0.32 -6.15 8.96
N ILE A 289 -0.72 -6.12 8.15
CA ILE A 289 -2.05 -5.59 8.51
C ILE A 289 -2.61 -6.36 9.72
N GLU A 290 -2.53 -7.68 9.73
CA GLU A 290 -3.05 -8.50 10.83
C GLU A 290 -2.30 -8.30 12.14
N LEU A 291 -0.97 -8.21 12.09
CA LEU A 291 -0.16 -7.92 13.28
C LEU A 291 -0.52 -6.55 13.86
N LEU A 292 -0.77 -5.56 13.00
CA LEU A 292 -1.20 -4.23 13.44
C LEU A 292 -2.62 -4.25 14.01
N LEU A 293 -3.58 -4.95 13.38
CA LEU A 293 -4.98 -5.05 13.83
C LEU A 293 -5.15 -5.89 15.11
N LYS A 294 -4.26 -6.85 15.38
CA LYS A 294 -4.27 -7.65 16.63
C LYS A 294 -3.56 -6.95 17.78
N SER A 295 -2.89 -5.83 17.53
CA SER A 295 -2.15 -5.10 18.56
C SER A 295 -3.05 -4.20 19.42
N PRO A 296 -2.59 -3.78 20.62
CA PRO A 296 -3.32 -2.81 21.45
C PRO A 296 -3.56 -1.44 20.76
N GLY A 297 -2.74 -1.10 19.75
CA GLY A 297 -2.85 0.15 18.99
C GLY A 297 -3.86 0.11 17.85
N ALA A 298 -4.56 -1.01 17.62
CA ALA A 298 -5.47 -1.17 16.49
C ALA A 298 -6.53 -0.06 16.34
N PRO A 299 -7.15 0.50 17.41
CA PRO A 299 -8.08 1.61 17.26
C PRO A 299 -7.46 2.85 16.60
N LEU A 300 -6.17 3.12 16.84
CA LEU A 300 -5.44 4.25 16.23
C LEU A 300 -5.18 4.00 14.74
N MET A 301 -4.81 2.77 14.37
CA MET A 301 -4.70 2.35 12.97
C MET A 301 -6.04 2.52 12.24
N ILE A 302 -7.13 1.99 12.80
CA ILE A 302 -8.46 2.05 12.21
C ILE A 302 -8.91 3.50 12.03
N LEU A 303 -8.71 4.34 13.06
CA LEU A 303 -9.06 5.76 13.00
C LEU A 303 -8.24 6.50 11.93
N SER A 304 -6.92 6.26 11.89
CA SER A 304 -6.06 6.89 10.89
C SER A 304 -6.37 6.43 9.47
N SER A 305 -6.54 5.12 9.23
CA SER A 305 -6.80 4.58 7.89
C SER A 305 -8.21 4.88 7.39
N ILE A 306 -9.24 4.91 8.24
CA ILE A 306 -10.61 5.15 7.80
C ILE A 306 -10.91 6.64 7.67
N ILE A 307 -10.30 7.50 8.50
CA ILE A 307 -10.67 8.92 8.56
C ILE A 307 -9.56 9.84 8.07
N LEU A 308 -8.42 9.84 8.76
CA LEU A 308 -7.38 10.85 8.53
C LEU A 308 -6.71 10.68 7.16
N ALA A 309 -6.35 9.45 6.81
CA ALA A 309 -5.70 9.12 5.54
C ALA A 309 -6.59 9.48 4.34
N PRO A 310 -7.86 9.01 4.21
CA PRO A 310 -8.73 9.41 3.12
C PRO A 310 -8.89 10.92 2.96
N ILE A 311 -8.99 11.68 4.05
CA ILE A 311 -9.10 13.14 3.98
C ILE A 311 -7.83 13.75 3.37
N VAL A 312 -6.65 13.42 3.91
CA VAL A 312 -5.38 13.99 3.45
C VAL A 312 -5.07 13.53 2.02
N GLU A 313 -5.22 12.24 1.75
CA GLU A 313 -4.87 11.64 0.47
C GLU A 313 -5.76 12.14 -0.66
N GLU A 314 -7.08 12.18 -0.48
CA GLU A 314 -7.97 12.63 -1.55
C GLU A 314 -7.84 14.15 -1.81
N LEU A 315 -7.50 14.93 -0.77
CA LEU A 315 -7.14 16.35 -0.93
C LEU A 315 -5.87 16.52 -1.78
N ILE A 316 -4.84 15.70 -1.58
CA ILE A 316 -3.60 15.78 -2.35
C ILE A 316 -3.78 15.17 -3.74
N PHE A 317 -4.18 13.90 -3.81
CA PHE A 317 -4.20 13.14 -5.05
C PHE A 317 -5.34 13.54 -5.98
N ARG A 318 -6.51 13.92 -5.46
CA ARG A 318 -7.60 14.40 -6.34
C ARG A 318 -7.61 15.90 -6.43
N LYS A 319 -7.83 16.61 -5.33
CA LYS A 319 -8.01 18.07 -5.43
C LYS A 319 -6.74 18.75 -5.93
N VAL A 320 -5.59 18.58 -5.30
CA VAL A 320 -4.37 19.32 -5.67
C VAL A 320 -3.83 18.90 -7.03
N ILE A 321 -3.62 17.60 -7.29
CA ILE A 321 -3.05 17.15 -8.57
C ILE A 321 -3.96 17.51 -9.76
N PHE A 322 -5.28 17.38 -9.64
CA PHE A 322 -6.18 17.77 -10.74
C PHE A 322 -6.22 19.27 -10.98
N GLU A 323 -6.08 20.08 -9.93
CA GLU A 323 -6.03 21.54 -10.05
C GLU A 323 -4.71 22.04 -10.64
N LEU A 324 -3.63 21.27 -10.57
CA LEU A 324 -2.32 21.62 -11.14
C LEU A 324 -2.11 21.03 -12.55
N ALA A 325 -2.77 19.93 -12.88
CA ALA A 325 -2.60 19.27 -14.17
C ALA A 325 -3.25 20.05 -15.32
N ARG A 326 -2.67 19.87 -16.53
CA ARG A 326 -3.15 20.53 -17.76
C ARG A 326 -4.53 20.03 -18.21
N ASN A 327 -4.82 18.75 -17.98
CA ASN A 327 -6.11 18.14 -18.33
C ASN A 327 -6.41 16.95 -17.42
N LYS A 328 -7.67 16.47 -17.46
CA LYS A 328 -8.16 15.38 -16.60
C LYS A 328 -7.45 14.04 -16.78
N TRP A 329 -6.95 13.74 -17.99
CA TRP A 329 -6.30 12.46 -18.27
C TRP A 329 -4.87 12.45 -17.74
N VAL A 330 -4.13 13.55 -17.91
CA VAL A 330 -2.82 13.75 -17.29
C VAL A 330 -2.95 13.73 -15.76
N ALA A 331 -3.98 14.40 -15.21
CA ALA A 331 -4.27 14.37 -13.79
C ALA A 331 -4.50 12.95 -13.28
N LEU A 332 -5.36 12.18 -13.95
CA LEU A 332 -5.64 10.78 -13.61
C LEU A 332 -4.37 9.94 -13.61
N SER A 333 -3.55 10.03 -14.67
CA SER A 333 -2.31 9.25 -14.75
C SER A 333 -1.35 9.60 -13.61
N ILE A 334 -1.06 10.89 -13.39
CA ILE A 334 -0.13 11.34 -12.34
C ILE A 334 -0.66 10.97 -10.94
N SER A 335 -1.95 11.21 -10.71
CA SER A 335 -2.62 10.93 -9.44
C SER A 335 -2.59 9.44 -9.09
N SER A 336 -2.88 8.58 -10.07
CA SER A 336 -2.89 7.11 -9.89
C SER A 336 -1.47 6.57 -9.67
N LEU A 337 -0.50 7.04 -10.46
CA LEU A 337 0.91 6.65 -10.31
C LEU A 337 1.45 7.07 -8.93
N ALA A 338 1.21 8.32 -8.53
CA ALA A 338 1.67 8.82 -7.24
C ALA A 338 1.00 8.07 -6.07
N PHE A 339 -0.29 7.77 -6.19
CA PHE A 339 -1.02 6.98 -5.19
C PHE A 339 -0.43 5.56 -5.07
N GLY A 340 -0.15 4.89 -6.20
CA GLY A 340 0.49 3.58 -6.19
C GLY A 340 1.88 3.62 -5.54
N LEU A 341 2.71 4.61 -5.89
CA LEU A 341 4.10 4.70 -5.43
C LEU A 341 4.22 4.92 -3.93
N VAL A 342 3.35 5.73 -3.32
CA VAL A 342 3.40 5.96 -1.86
C VAL A 342 2.99 4.73 -1.06
N HIS A 343 2.20 3.83 -1.64
CA HIS A 343 1.75 2.60 -0.97
C HIS A 343 2.75 1.45 -1.08
N VAL A 344 3.73 1.55 -1.98
CA VAL A 344 4.79 0.54 -2.15
C VAL A 344 6.18 1.09 -1.86
N SER A 345 6.28 2.18 -1.10
CA SER A 345 7.56 2.86 -0.86
C SER A 345 8.58 1.96 -0.17
N ASN A 346 8.14 1.06 0.73
CA ASN A 346 9.05 0.11 1.38
C ASN A 346 9.57 -0.95 0.39
N GLU A 347 8.69 -1.44 -0.49
CA GLU A 347 9.05 -2.43 -1.51
C GLU A 347 9.95 -1.85 -2.61
N LEU A 348 9.81 -0.55 -2.90
CA LEU A 348 10.67 0.16 -3.85
C LEU A 348 12.15 0.12 -3.43
N PHE A 349 12.43 0.03 -2.13
CA PHE A 349 13.79 -0.10 -1.58
C PHE A 349 14.17 -1.55 -1.24
N SER A 350 13.23 -2.50 -1.38
CA SER A 350 13.51 -3.92 -1.23
C SER A 350 14.21 -4.45 -2.51
N LEU A 351 15.14 -5.39 -2.35
CA LEU A 351 15.88 -5.98 -3.48
C LEU A 351 15.07 -7.05 -4.24
N THR A 352 13.74 -7.10 -4.10
CA THR A 352 12.87 -8.20 -4.59
C THR A 352 12.67 -8.24 -6.12
N GLY A 353 13.41 -7.44 -6.88
CA GLY A 353 13.33 -7.40 -8.35
C GLY A 353 12.11 -6.68 -8.92
N PHE A 354 12.21 -6.27 -10.19
CA PHE A 354 11.20 -5.42 -10.87
C PHE A 354 9.83 -6.10 -11.02
N GLY A 355 9.79 -7.42 -11.22
CA GLY A 355 8.54 -8.17 -11.34
C GLY A 355 7.70 -8.11 -10.07
N HIS A 356 8.32 -8.32 -8.90
CA HIS A 356 7.66 -8.23 -7.60
C HIS A 356 7.17 -6.82 -7.31
N PHE A 357 7.99 -5.80 -7.62
CA PHE A 357 7.56 -4.41 -7.54
C PHE A 357 6.27 -4.16 -8.32
N LEU A 358 6.20 -4.59 -9.60
CA LEU A 358 4.98 -4.43 -10.41
C LEU A 358 3.78 -5.18 -9.81
N TYR A 359 4.01 -6.39 -9.29
CA TYR A 359 2.97 -7.21 -8.68
C TYR A 359 2.31 -6.51 -7.49
N VAL A 360 3.09 -5.88 -6.61
CA VAL A 360 2.57 -5.17 -5.42
C VAL A 360 2.08 -3.75 -5.79
N PHE A 361 2.65 -3.11 -6.80
CA PHE A 361 2.31 -1.74 -7.22
C PHE A 361 0.97 -1.63 -7.95
N VAL A 362 0.65 -2.58 -8.82
CA VAL A 362 -0.54 -2.53 -9.69
C VAL A 362 -1.87 -2.40 -8.93
N PRO A 363 -2.11 -3.12 -7.82
CA PRO A 363 -3.33 -2.94 -7.04
C PRO A 363 -3.56 -1.50 -6.60
N TYR A 364 -2.55 -0.87 -6.02
CA TYR A 364 -2.65 0.51 -5.57
C TYR A 364 -2.76 1.49 -6.74
N LEU A 365 -2.04 1.24 -7.86
CA LEU A 365 -2.18 2.02 -9.09
C LEU A 365 -3.64 2.04 -9.60
N LEU A 366 -4.27 0.87 -9.68
CA LEU A 366 -5.63 0.73 -10.21
C LEU A 366 -6.70 1.25 -9.25
N LEU A 367 -6.52 1.08 -7.95
CA LEU A 367 -7.37 1.74 -6.94
C LEU A 367 -7.27 3.27 -7.05
N GLY A 368 -6.05 3.80 -7.19
CA GLY A 368 -5.81 5.23 -7.45
C GLY A 368 -6.51 5.72 -8.74
N ALA A 369 -6.53 4.89 -9.78
CA ALA A 369 -7.25 5.17 -11.02
C ALA A 369 -8.77 5.16 -10.82
N GLY A 370 -9.30 4.21 -10.04
CA GLY A 370 -10.73 4.15 -9.74
C GLY A 370 -11.21 5.36 -8.91
N PHE A 371 -10.41 5.84 -7.95
CA PHE A 371 -10.73 7.06 -7.22
C PHE A 371 -10.64 8.29 -8.13
N SER A 372 -9.65 8.34 -9.01
CA SER A 372 -9.52 9.40 -10.03
C SER A 372 -10.72 9.40 -11.00
N ALA A 373 -11.20 8.23 -11.41
CA ALA A 373 -12.40 8.09 -12.23
C ALA A 373 -13.65 8.56 -11.48
N THR A 374 -13.80 8.18 -10.21
CA THR A 374 -14.86 8.68 -9.32
C THR A 374 -14.85 10.20 -9.27
N TYR A 375 -13.68 10.81 -9.06
CA TYR A 375 -13.53 12.26 -9.01
C TYR A 375 -13.96 12.95 -10.31
N ILE A 376 -13.59 12.38 -11.47
CA ILE A 376 -13.94 12.94 -12.79
C ILE A 376 -15.44 12.83 -13.06
N VAL A 377 -16.03 11.66 -12.76
CA VAL A 377 -17.44 11.36 -13.06
C VAL A 377 -18.37 12.16 -12.15
N TYR A 378 -18.04 12.28 -10.87
CA TYR A 378 -18.90 12.92 -9.87
C TYR A 378 -18.46 14.35 -9.55
N LYS A 379 -18.45 15.19 -10.59
CA LYS A 379 -18.33 16.66 -10.51
C LYS A 379 -17.08 17.20 -9.79
N ARG A 380 -15.96 16.46 -9.75
CA ARG A 380 -14.70 16.90 -9.12
C ARG A 380 -14.87 17.38 -7.67
N ASN A 381 -15.82 16.76 -6.97
CA ASN A 381 -16.07 17.03 -5.57
C ASN A 381 -15.28 16.05 -4.69
N VAL A 382 -14.36 16.58 -3.89
CA VAL A 382 -13.44 15.76 -3.08
C VAL A 382 -14.15 15.04 -1.93
N ILE A 383 -15.28 15.56 -1.44
CA ILE A 383 -16.08 14.86 -0.41
C ILE A 383 -16.60 13.54 -0.95
N THR A 384 -16.91 13.48 -2.25
CA THR A 384 -17.36 12.26 -2.91
C THR A 384 -16.29 11.17 -2.84
N THR A 385 -15.04 11.51 -3.19
CA THR A 385 -13.95 10.53 -3.18
C THR A 385 -13.45 10.23 -1.78
N ILE A 386 -13.45 11.21 -0.86
CA ILE A 386 -13.21 10.98 0.56
C ILE A 386 -14.19 9.92 1.07
N GLY A 387 -15.51 10.11 0.87
CA GLY A 387 -16.51 9.15 1.31
C GLY A 387 -16.34 7.76 0.70
N ALA A 388 -16.07 7.67 -0.61
CA ALA A 388 -15.81 6.40 -1.29
C ALA A 388 -14.58 5.69 -0.72
N HIS A 389 -13.50 6.44 -0.44
CA HIS A 389 -12.27 5.92 0.14
C HIS A 389 -12.47 5.47 1.60
N MET A 390 -13.21 6.23 2.41
CA MET A 390 -13.59 5.78 3.75
C MET A 390 -14.35 4.45 3.72
N LEU A 391 -15.32 4.29 2.80
CA LEU A 391 -16.07 3.04 2.63
C LEU A 391 -15.16 1.87 2.20
N TRP A 392 -14.23 2.12 1.29
CA TRP A 392 -13.24 1.11 0.88
C TRP A 392 -12.37 0.66 2.05
N ASN A 393 -11.90 1.58 2.87
CA ASN A 393 -11.06 1.25 4.02
C ASN A 393 -11.84 0.56 5.15
N ILE A 394 -13.12 0.93 5.36
CA ILE A 394 -14.02 0.18 6.24
C ILE A 394 -14.17 -1.24 5.74
N PHE A 395 -14.42 -1.43 4.44
CA PHE A 395 -14.54 -2.75 3.84
C PHE A 395 -13.25 -3.57 4.04
N ALA A 396 -12.08 -3.01 3.75
CA ALA A 396 -10.79 -3.70 3.90
C ALA A 396 -10.51 -4.11 5.35
N VAL A 397 -10.81 -3.24 6.34
CA VAL A 397 -10.67 -3.56 7.77
C VAL A 397 -11.62 -4.70 8.17
N VAL A 398 -12.89 -4.62 7.76
CA VAL A 398 -13.89 -5.66 8.06
C VAL A 398 -13.50 -6.99 7.40
N ALA A 399 -13.10 -6.96 6.13
CA ALA A 399 -12.63 -8.12 5.38
C ALA A 399 -11.44 -8.78 6.08
N SER A 400 -10.48 -7.99 6.59
CA SER A 400 -9.34 -8.48 7.36
C SER A 400 -9.75 -9.22 8.66
N PHE A 401 -10.80 -8.76 9.35
CA PHE A 401 -11.33 -9.46 10.53
C PHE A 401 -12.10 -10.73 10.16
N LEU A 402 -12.78 -10.72 9.02
CA LEU A 402 -13.56 -11.86 8.51
C LEU A 402 -12.70 -12.89 7.76
N GLN A 403 -11.44 -12.56 7.46
CA GLN A 403 -10.50 -13.38 6.68
C GLN A 403 -11.03 -13.72 5.28
N ILE A 404 -11.64 -12.73 4.61
CA ILE A 404 -12.22 -12.86 3.25
C ILE A 404 -11.66 -11.84 2.28
#